data_AF-A0A7S0I028-F1
#
_entry.id   AF-A0A7S0I028-F1
#
_cell.length_a   1.000
_cell.length_b   1.000
_cell.length_c   1.000
_cell.angle_alpha   90.00
_cell.angle_beta   90.00
_cell.angle_gamma   90.00
#
_symmetry.space_group_name_H-M   'P 1'
#
loop_
_entity.id
_entity.type
_entity.pdbx_description
1 polymer ?
#
loop_
_entity_poly.entity_id
_entity_poly.type
_entity_poly.pdbx_seq_one_letter_code
_entity_poly.pdbx_strand_id
1 'polypeptide(L)'
;AAPSSALAASYLLRFADEAGRMDLDKALALGVPKGPLLGKLKAGHSVTLSDGKIVEPQDCVEDGTEGPLVGIWICPELGSIKKLEDSMTSAEAPPPLKNPQNSKPKTKKLSLVIHMSPNHILLDETYKKL
;
A
#
# COMPACT_ATOMS: atom_id res chain seq x y z
N ALA A 1 -22.37 24.74 27.58
CA ALA A 1 -21.70 24.53 26.28
C ALA A 1 -22.59 23.62 25.45
N ALA A 2 -22.90 23.98 24.20
CA ALA A 2 -23.65 23.09 23.32
C ALA A 2 -22.83 21.80 23.11
N PRO A 3 -23.46 20.62 23.06
CA PRO A 3 -22.74 19.40 22.69
C PRO A 3 -22.24 19.58 21.26
N SER A 4 -20.93 19.68 21.09
CA SER A 4 -20.31 19.73 19.77
C SER A 4 -20.45 18.34 19.15
N SER A 5 -21.52 18.16 18.39
CA SER A 5 -21.80 16.94 17.61
C SER A 5 -21.19 17.06 16.21
N ALA A 6 -19.99 17.63 16.09
CA ALA A 6 -19.34 17.74 14.79
C ALA A 6 -18.92 16.33 14.36
N LEU A 7 -19.63 15.78 13.38
CA LEU A 7 -19.20 14.59 12.66
C LEU A 7 -17.81 14.86 12.07
N ALA A 8 -16.80 14.12 12.53
CA ALA A 8 -15.46 14.14 11.99
C ALA A 8 -15.17 12.80 11.35
N ALA A 9 -14.61 12.83 10.14
CA ALA A 9 -14.19 11.65 9.41
C ALA A 9 -12.72 11.82 9.01
N SER A 10 -11.91 10.82 9.31
CA SER A 10 -10.54 10.70 8.82
C SER A 10 -10.49 9.62 7.76
N TYR A 11 -9.54 9.73 6.83
CA TYR A 11 -9.44 8.83 5.69
C TYR A 11 -8.09 8.15 5.65
N LEU A 12 -8.09 6.89 5.21
CA LEU A 12 -6.90 6.13 4.90
C LEU A 12 -6.94 5.76 3.42
N LEU A 13 -6.04 6.34 2.63
CA LEU A 13 -5.91 6.05 1.20
C LEU A 13 -4.83 4.99 1.01
N ARG A 14 -5.24 3.85 0.47
CA ARG A 14 -4.34 2.75 0.13
C ARG A 14 -4.18 2.69 -1.39
N PHE A 15 -3.00 3.03 -1.87
CA PHE A 15 -2.67 2.90 -3.29
C PHE A 15 -2.33 1.44 -3.62
N ALA A 16 -2.59 1.02 -4.86
CA ALA A 16 -2.22 -0.31 -5.33
C ALA A 16 -0.70 -0.46 -5.45
N ASP A 17 -0.18 -1.66 -5.25
CA ASP A 17 1.20 -1.98 -5.59
C ASP A 17 1.34 -2.06 -7.11
N GLU A 18 2.46 -1.57 -7.64
CA GLU A 18 2.78 -1.73 -9.04
C GLU A 18 3.63 -2.98 -9.22
N ALA A 19 3.23 -3.84 -10.17
CA ALA A 19 4.02 -5.00 -10.52
C ALA A 19 5.31 -4.58 -11.22
N GLY A 20 6.37 -5.33 -10.96
CA GLY A 20 7.66 -5.17 -11.61
C GLY A 20 7.57 -5.17 -13.14
N ARG A 21 8.41 -4.35 -13.78
CA ARG A 21 8.51 -4.34 -15.23
C ARG A 21 9.28 -5.58 -15.70
N MET A 22 8.73 -6.27 -16.69
CA MET A 22 9.42 -7.37 -17.35
C MET A 22 10.39 -6.84 -18.41
N ASP A 23 11.64 -7.24 -18.30
CA ASP A 23 12.68 -7.07 -19.31
C ASP A 23 12.61 -8.25 -20.29
N LEU A 24 11.93 -8.00 -21.41
CA LEU A 24 11.69 -9.02 -22.42
C LEU A 24 13.00 -9.50 -23.06
N ASP A 25 13.97 -8.62 -23.25
CA ASP A 25 15.23 -8.96 -23.92
C ASP A 25 16.09 -9.85 -23.03
N LYS A 26 16.16 -9.57 -21.72
CA LYS A 26 16.78 -10.48 -20.75
C LYS A 26 16.10 -11.83 -20.70
N ALA A 27 14.77 -11.88 -20.66
CA ALA A 27 14.03 -13.13 -20.62
C ALA A 27 14.30 -14.00 -21.86
N LEU A 28 14.33 -13.39 -23.04
CA LEU A 28 14.66 -14.07 -24.30
C LEU A 28 16.12 -14.56 -24.32
N ALA A 29 17.06 -13.74 -23.85
CA ALA A 29 18.47 -14.11 -23.74
C ALA A 29 18.70 -15.28 -22.76
N LEU A 30 17.85 -15.43 -21.75
CA LEU A 30 17.88 -16.55 -20.82
C LEU A 30 17.29 -17.85 -21.38
N GLY A 31 16.70 -17.80 -22.59
CA GLY A 31 16.09 -18.93 -23.28
C GLY A 31 14.58 -19.06 -23.09
N VAL A 32 13.92 -18.08 -22.45
CA VAL A 32 12.47 -18.12 -22.22
C VAL A 32 11.74 -17.78 -23.53
N PRO A 33 10.93 -18.68 -24.10
CA PRO A 33 10.20 -18.40 -25.34
C PRO A 33 9.07 -17.39 -25.12
N LYS A 34 8.73 -16.63 -26.18
CA LYS A 34 7.54 -15.78 -26.17
C LYS A 34 6.29 -16.64 -25.94
N GLY A 35 5.47 -16.26 -24.95
CA GLY A 35 4.23 -16.98 -24.64
C GLY A 35 3.93 -17.05 -23.14
N PRO A 36 3.18 -18.07 -22.69
CA PRO A 36 2.69 -18.17 -21.31
C PRO A 36 3.77 -18.18 -20.23
N LEU A 37 4.99 -18.62 -20.55
CA LEU A 37 6.09 -18.67 -19.57
C LEU A 37 6.53 -17.27 -19.11
N LEU A 38 6.51 -16.28 -20.01
CA LEU A 38 6.75 -14.88 -19.63
C LEU A 38 5.68 -14.35 -18.68
N GLY A 39 4.41 -14.75 -18.88
CA GLY A 39 3.32 -14.41 -17.97
C GLY A 39 3.50 -15.00 -16.58
N LYS A 40 4.02 -16.24 -16.48
CA LYS A 40 4.35 -16.88 -15.20
C LYS A 40 5.47 -16.15 -14.46
N LEU A 41 6.54 -15.78 -15.17
CA LEU A 41 7.63 -14.99 -14.60
C LEU A 41 7.14 -13.63 -14.10
N LYS A 42 6.33 -12.93 -14.91
CA LYS A 42 5.72 -11.64 -14.52
C LYS A 42 4.76 -11.76 -13.33
N ALA A 43 4.14 -12.93 -13.14
CA ALA A 43 3.31 -13.23 -11.97
C ALA A 43 4.13 -13.64 -10.72
N GLY A 44 5.46 -13.63 -10.80
CA GLY A 44 6.33 -13.99 -9.68
C GLY A 44 6.54 -15.51 -9.52
N HIS A 45 6.29 -16.30 -10.55
CA HIS A 45 6.53 -17.75 -10.54
C HIS A 45 7.76 -18.11 -11.37
N SER A 46 8.66 -18.92 -10.80
CA SER A 46 9.78 -19.50 -11.54
C SER A 46 9.28 -20.45 -12.63
N VAL A 47 10.02 -20.53 -13.73
CA VAL A 47 9.70 -21.40 -14.87
C VAL A 47 10.86 -22.35 -15.17
N THR A 48 10.53 -23.58 -15.51
CA THR A 48 11.50 -24.57 -15.98
C THR A 48 11.44 -24.66 -17.49
N LEU A 49 12.58 -24.46 -18.14
CA LEU A 49 12.75 -24.55 -19.59
C LEU A 49 12.90 -26.02 -20.02
N SER A 50 12.80 -26.29 -21.33
CA SER A 50 12.89 -27.64 -21.89
C SER A 50 14.27 -28.29 -21.72
N ASP A 51 15.32 -27.49 -21.54
CA ASP A 51 16.68 -27.94 -21.24
C ASP A 51 16.91 -28.25 -19.75
N GLY A 52 15.86 -28.09 -18.91
CA GLY A 52 15.91 -28.28 -17.46
C GLY A 52 16.38 -27.05 -16.67
N LYS A 53 16.77 -25.96 -17.33
CA LYS A 53 17.15 -24.71 -16.66
C LYS A 53 15.95 -24.07 -15.97
N ILE A 54 16.13 -23.62 -14.74
CA ILE A 54 15.14 -22.83 -14.01
C ILE A 54 15.49 -21.36 -14.18
N VAL A 55 14.50 -20.56 -14.58
CA VAL A 55 14.59 -19.10 -14.63
C VAL A 55 13.68 -18.54 -13.55
N GLU A 56 14.21 -17.66 -12.72
CA GLU A 56 13.48 -17.00 -11.66
C GLU A 56 12.96 -15.63 -12.10
N PRO A 57 11.84 -15.13 -11.53
CA PRO A 57 11.32 -13.81 -11.86
C PRO A 57 12.38 -12.71 -11.73
N GLN A 58 13.20 -12.74 -10.68
CA GLN A 58 14.26 -11.78 -10.41
C GLN A 58 15.34 -11.69 -11.50
N ASP A 59 15.47 -12.70 -12.37
CA ASP A 59 16.44 -12.69 -13.46
C ASP A 59 16.01 -11.75 -14.61
N CYS A 60 14.72 -11.44 -14.74
CA CYS A 60 14.17 -10.70 -15.88
C CYS A 60 12.95 -9.81 -15.56
N VAL A 61 12.52 -9.74 -14.31
CA VAL A 61 11.44 -8.88 -13.84
C VAL A 61 12.01 -8.01 -12.74
N GLU A 62 11.91 -6.69 -12.91
CA GLU A 62 12.29 -5.73 -11.88
C GLU A 62 11.43 -5.92 -10.62
N ASP A 63 11.89 -5.45 -9.47
CA ASP A 63 11.05 -5.45 -8.28
C ASP A 63 9.83 -4.55 -8.49
N GLY A 64 8.68 -5.01 -7.98
CA GLY A 64 7.49 -4.16 -7.90
C GLY A 64 7.67 -3.04 -6.88
N THR A 65 6.94 -1.95 -7.04
CA THR A 65 6.93 -0.85 -6.08
C THR A 65 5.70 -0.95 -5.16
N GLU A 66 5.93 -0.79 -3.86
CA GLU A 66 4.82 -0.72 -2.91
C GLU A 66 4.08 0.61 -3.08
N GLY A 67 2.78 0.54 -3.32
CA GLY A 67 1.95 1.74 -3.38
C GLY A 67 1.90 2.42 -2.00
N PRO A 68 1.92 3.76 -1.91
CA PRO A 68 1.91 4.44 -0.62
C PRO A 68 0.62 4.20 0.18
N LEU A 69 0.73 4.37 1.50
CA LEU A 69 -0.42 4.51 2.39
C LEU A 69 -0.45 5.96 2.88
N VAL A 70 -1.57 6.66 2.68
CA VAL A 70 -1.70 8.08 3.03
C VAL A 70 -2.84 8.26 4.02
N GLY A 71 -2.58 8.95 5.12
CA GLY A 71 -3.57 9.31 6.13
C GLY A 71 -4.04 10.75 5.96
N ILE A 72 -5.34 11.00 6.08
CA ILE A 72 -5.91 12.33 6.22
C ILE A 72 -6.61 12.39 7.57
N TRP A 73 -6.07 13.18 8.48
CA TRP A 73 -6.58 13.29 9.85
C TRP A 73 -7.33 14.60 10.05
N ILE A 74 -8.60 14.47 10.42
CA ILE A 74 -9.47 15.59 10.74
C ILE A 74 -9.83 15.51 12.22
N CYS A 75 -9.45 16.54 12.97
CA CYS A 75 -9.79 16.67 14.39
C CYS A 75 -10.39 18.06 14.63
N PRO A 76 -11.72 18.17 14.80
CA PRO A 76 -12.38 19.48 14.89
C PRO A 76 -12.24 20.14 16.27
N GLU A 77 -11.94 19.37 17.31
CA GLU A 77 -11.84 19.85 18.70
C GLU A 77 -10.91 18.98 19.56
N LEU A 78 -10.34 19.55 20.62
CA LEU A 78 -9.43 18.86 21.53
C LEU A 78 -10.03 17.59 22.15
N GLY A 79 -11.33 17.61 22.47
CA GLY A 79 -12.03 16.46 23.04
C GLY A 79 -12.11 15.23 22.12
N SER A 80 -11.81 15.40 20.83
CA SER A 80 -11.83 14.33 19.83
C SER A 80 -10.47 13.72 19.53
N ILE A 81 -9.37 14.25 20.11
CA ILE A 81 -7.99 13.75 19.87
C ILE A 81 -7.88 12.27 20.25
N LYS A 82 -8.34 11.90 21.45
CA LYS A 82 -8.29 10.50 21.91
C LYS A 82 -9.11 9.56 21.02
N LYS A 83 -10.29 9.99 20.57
CA LYS A 83 -11.12 9.19 19.66
C LYS A 83 -10.40 8.92 18.33
N LEU A 84 -9.67 9.91 17.84
CA LEU A 84 -8.85 9.78 16.63
C LEU A 84 -7.69 8.81 16.86
N GLU A 85 -6.95 8.93 17.96
CA GLU A 85 -5.88 8.00 18.37
C GLU A 85 -6.35 6.54 18.46
N ASP A 86 -7.47 6.31 19.17
CA ASP A 86 -8.09 4.99 19.34
C ASP A 86 -8.47 4.39 17.97
N SER A 87 -8.95 5.24 17.05
CA SER A 87 -9.33 4.83 15.69
C SER A 87 -8.12 4.48 14.82
N MET A 88 -6.97 5.14 15.00
CA MET A 88 -5.73 4.79 14.28
C MET A 88 -5.18 3.44 14.71
N THR A 89 -5.26 3.14 16.01
CA THR A 89 -4.75 1.88 16.58
C THR A 89 -5.64 0.69 16.21
N SER A 90 -6.94 0.92 16.07
CA SER A 90 -7.93 -0.12 15.78
C SER A 90 -8.22 -0.30 14.27
N ALA A 91 -7.73 0.60 13.41
CA ALA A 91 -7.95 0.50 11.98
C ALA A 91 -7.00 -0.55 11.35
N GLU A 92 -7.40 -1.82 11.37
CA GLU A 92 -6.99 -2.71 10.29
C GLU A 92 -7.49 -2.10 8.99
N ALA A 93 -6.56 -1.69 8.13
CA ALA A 93 -6.91 -1.12 6.84
C ALA A 93 -7.84 -2.10 6.11
N PRO A 94 -9.01 -1.65 5.61
CA PRO A 94 -9.94 -2.54 4.95
C PRO A 94 -9.24 -3.31 3.83
N PRO A 95 -9.57 -4.61 3.66
CA PRO A 95 -8.92 -5.44 2.65
C PRO A 95 -9.03 -4.74 1.28
N PRO A 96 -7.98 -4.79 0.45
CA PRO A 96 -8.00 -4.15 -0.85
C PRO A 96 -9.23 -4.63 -1.63
N LEU A 97 -9.93 -3.71 -2.28
CA LEU A 97 -10.94 -4.05 -3.27
C LEU A 97 -10.29 -5.03 -4.25
N LYS A 98 -10.88 -6.23 -4.36
CA LYS A 98 -10.29 -7.42 -5.01
C LYS A 98 -9.45 -7.04 -6.23
N ASN A 99 -8.12 -7.09 -6.09
CA ASN A 99 -7.23 -7.02 -7.24
C ASN A 99 -6.99 -8.47 -7.69
N PRO A 100 -7.32 -8.86 -8.94
CA PRO A 100 -7.23 -10.25 -9.39
C PRO A 100 -5.82 -10.87 -9.35
N GLN A 101 -4.78 -10.05 -9.15
CA GLN A 101 -3.39 -10.43 -9.38
C GLN A 101 -2.47 -10.45 -8.17
N ASN A 102 -2.90 -10.31 -6.92
CA ASN A 102 -1.95 -10.61 -5.85
C ASN A 102 -2.49 -11.08 -4.50
N SER A 103 -1.61 -11.87 -3.89
CA SER A 103 -1.58 -12.52 -2.59
C SER A 103 -2.11 -11.71 -1.40
N LYS A 104 -2.31 -12.41 -0.26
CA LYS A 104 -2.70 -11.90 1.07
C LYS A 104 -2.31 -10.42 1.30
N PRO A 105 -3.23 -9.59 1.83
CA PRO A 105 -2.97 -8.17 2.03
C PRO A 105 -1.69 -7.97 2.86
N LYS A 106 -0.68 -7.36 2.25
CA LYS A 106 0.55 -6.96 2.96
C LYS A 106 0.24 -5.74 3.83
N THR A 107 0.77 -5.74 5.04
CA THR A 107 0.76 -4.57 5.92
C THR A 107 1.61 -3.48 5.26
N LYS A 108 1.04 -2.27 5.10
CA LYS A 108 1.74 -1.12 4.50
C LYS A 108 2.09 -0.11 5.58
N LYS A 109 3.28 0.48 5.47
CA LYS A 109 3.70 1.59 6.34
C LYS A 109 3.05 2.89 5.86
N LEU A 110 2.62 3.72 6.80
CA LEU A 110 2.10 5.06 6.51
C LEU A 110 3.24 5.93 5.94
N SER A 111 3.05 6.44 4.73
CA SER A 111 4.09 7.17 3.98
C SER A 111 3.91 8.69 4.09
N LEU A 112 2.68 9.15 4.23
CA LEU A 112 2.32 10.57 4.31
C LEU A 112 1.09 10.75 5.21
N VAL A 113 1.09 11.85 5.95
CA VAL A 113 -0.05 12.31 6.72
C VAL A 113 -0.39 13.73 6.31
N ILE A 114 -1.68 13.98 6.10
CA ILE A 114 -2.25 15.30 5.87
C ILE A 114 -3.13 15.65 7.07
N HIS A 115 -2.76 16.71 7.79
CA HIS A 115 -3.54 17.19 8.94
C HIS A 115 -4.50 18.29 8.50
N MET A 116 -5.80 18.07 8.70
CA MET A 116 -6.87 19.00 8.35
C MET A 116 -7.66 19.39 9.60
N SER A 117 -7.02 20.18 10.47
CA SER A 117 -7.57 20.63 11.75
C SER A 117 -7.26 22.10 12.02
N PRO A 118 -8.07 22.83 12.81
CA PRO A 118 -7.76 24.17 13.28
C PRO A 118 -6.36 24.31 13.91
N ASN A 119 -5.70 25.46 13.71
CA ASN A 119 -4.34 25.70 14.21
C ASN A 119 -4.16 25.44 15.71
N HIS A 120 -5.14 25.81 16.54
CA HIS A 120 -5.03 25.60 17.99
C HIS A 120 -4.99 24.11 18.38
N ILE A 121 -5.52 23.23 17.53
CA ILE A 121 -5.45 21.77 17.69
C ILE A 121 -4.12 21.25 17.15
N LEU A 122 -3.69 21.71 15.98
CA LEU A 122 -2.39 21.34 15.40
C LEU A 122 -1.21 21.73 16.30
N LEU A 123 -1.36 22.81 17.07
CA LEU A 123 -0.36 23.30 18.01
C LEU A 123 -0.44 22.63 19.39
N ASP A 124 -1.50 21.86 19.66
CA ASP A 124 -1.67 21.14 20.92
C ASP A 124 -0.68 19.96 21.04
N GLU A 125 -0.07 19.83 22.23
CA GLU A 125 0.98 18.83 22.48
C GLU A 125 0.46 17.38 22.49
N THR A 126 -0.84 17.17 22.72
CA THR A 126 -1.44 15.84 22.62
C THR A 126 -1.68 15.46 21.15
N TYR A 127 -2.08 16.42 20.31
CA TYR A 127 -2.27 16.17 18.88
C TYR A 127 -0.96 15.90 18.15
N LYS A 128 0.12 16.61 18.49
CA LYS A 128 1.46 16.41 17.88
C LYS A 128 2.09 15.04 18.16
N LYS A 129 1.56 14.29 19.14
CA LYS A 129 2.07 12.97 19.52
C LYS A 129 1.35 11.81 18.82
N LEU A 130 0.31 12.10 18.05
CA LEU A 130 -0.34 11.14 17.14
C LEU A 130 0.62 10.76 16.01
#